data_AF-A0A4R3NFJ8-F1
#
_entry.id   AF-A0A4R3NFJ8-F1
#
_cell.length_a   1.000
_cell.length_b   1.000
_cell.length_c   1.000
_cell.angle_alpha   90.00
_cell.angle_beta   90.00
_cell.angle_gamma   90.00
#
_symmetry.space_group_name_H-M   'P 1'
#
loop_
_entity.id
_entity.type
_entity.pdbx_description
1 polymer ?
#
loop_
_entity_poly.entity_id
_entity_poly.type
_entity_poly.pdbx_seq_one_letter_code
_entity_poly.pdbx_strand_id
1 'polypeptide(L)'
;MSGLRITRVCCPHCAGQGYLSAGRHRCPVCCGNERISAADARAYAIAQRRMSDANGAGELSWPNKRKCAAIAERIYELLQEVPPWRRHREAEG
;
A
#
# COMPACT_ATOMS: atom_id res chain seq x y z
N MET A 1 18.33 -2.66 21.69
CA MET A 1 17.43 -3.74 21.23
C MET A 1 17.37 -3.67 19.71
N SER A 2 17.98 -4.61 18.99
CA SER A 2 17.78 -4.70 17.53
C SER A 2 16.36 -5.21 17.29
N GLY A 3 15.44 -4.29 17.00
CA GLY A 3 14.07 -4.63 16.63
C GLY A 3 14.03 -5.45 15.35
N LEU A 4 13.04 -6.35 15.25
CA LEU A 4 12.74 -7.06 14.01
C LEU A 4 12.43 -6.04 12.91
N ARG A 5 13.21 -6.06 11.82
CA ARG A 5 13.00 -5.18 10.67
C ARG A 5 12.38 -5.96 9.52
N ILE A 6 11.20 -5.53 9.10
CA ILE A 6 10.53 -6.09 7.92
C ILE A 6 11.23 -5.56 6.67
N THR A 7 11.82 -6.46 5.89
CA THR A 7 12.55 -6.12 4.64
C THR A 7 11.73 -6.38 3.39
N ARG A 8 10.75 -7.29 3.45
CA ARG A 8 9.84 -7.65 2.35
C ARG A 8 8.44 -7.96 2.89
N VAL A 9 7.43 -7.71 2.08
CA VAL A 9 6.02 -8.00 2.36
C VAL A 9 5.36 -8.68 1.16
N CYS A 10 4.25 -9.38 1.40
CA CYS A 10 3.41 -9.86 0.32
C CYS A 10 2.94 -8.68 -0.54
N CYS A 11 2.96 -8.84 -1.85
CA CYS A 11 2.59 -7.77 -2.78
C CYS A 11 1.13 -7.36 -2.54
N PRO A 12 0.86 -6.10 -2.16
CA PRO A 12 -0.49 -5.64 -1.85
C PRO A 12 -1.38 -5.51 -3.09
N HIS A 13 -0.81 -5.50 -4.29
CA HIS A 13 -1.57 -5.41 -5.55
C HIS A 13 -2.22 -6.75 -5.94
N CYS A 14 -1.47 -7.85 -5.83
CA CYS A 14 -1.96 -9.20 -6.17
C CYS A 14 -2.21 -10.07 -4.93
N ALA A 15 -2.16 -9.50 -3.72
CA ALA A 15 -2.28 -10.23 -2.46
C ALA A 15 -1.35 -11.48 -2.36
N GLY A 16 -0.14 -11.39 -2.90
CA GLY A 16 0.81 -12.51 -2.91
C GLY A 16 0.59 -13.57 -4.00
N GLN A 17 -0.36 -13.40 -4.92
CA GLN A 17 -0.60 -14.39 -5.99
C GLN A 17 0.40 -14.35 -7.15
N GLY A 18 1.16 -13.25 -7.31
CA GLY A 18 2.05 -13.03 -8.47
C GLY A 18 1.34 -12.69 -9.79
N TYR A 19 0.06 -13.06 -9.91
CA TYR A 19 -0.78 -12.87 -11.09
C TYR A 19 -2.14 -12.25 -10.73
N LEU A 20 -2.83 -11.74 -11.74
CA LEU A 20 -4.16 -11.13 -11.68
C LEU A 20 -5.09 -11.84 -12.67
N SER A 21 -6.40 -11.56 -12.56
CA SER A 21 -7.44 -12.10 -13.45
C SER A 21 -7.37 -13.62 -13.58
N ALA A 22 -7.27 -14.31 -12.44
CA ALA A 22 -7.17 -15.77 -12.34
C ALA A 22 -5.96 -16.35 -13.12
N GLY A 23 -4.78 -15.74 -12.97
CA GLY A 23 -3.53 -16.26 -13.54
C GLY A 23 -3.21 -15.77 -14.96
N ARG A 24 -4.08 -14.96 -15.58
CA ARG A 24 -3.90 -14.51 -16.99
C ARG A 24 -2.89 -13.38 -17.15
N HIS A 25 -2.75 -12.50 -16.17
CA HIS A 25 -1.87 -11.33 -16.27
C HIS A 25 -0.85 -11.34 -15.14
N ARG A 26 0.43 -11.26 -15.48
CA ARG A 26 1.50 -11.07 -14.50
C ARG A 26 1.28 -9.76 -13.75
N CYS A 27 1.40 -9.78 -12.43
CA CYS A 27 1.24 -8.57 -11.62
C CYS A 27 2.32 -7.53 -12.00
N PRO A 28 1.95 -6.30 -12.38
CA PRO A 28 2.93 -5.27 -12.78
C PRO A 28 3.74 -4.71 -11.62
N VAL A 29 3.30 -4.93 -10.38
CA VAL A 29 3.96 -4.39 -9.17
C VAL A 29 5.06 -5.32 -8.67
N CYS A 30 4.78 -6.63 -8.54
CA CYS A 30 5.77 -7.61 -8.10
C CYS A 30 6.42 -8.38 -9.25
N CYS A 31 5.97 -8.19 -10.50
CA CYS A 31 6.46 -8.89 -11.68
C CYS A 31 6.42 -10.43 -11.55
N GLY A 32 5.46 -10.98 -10.81
CA GLY A 32 5.35 -12.41 -10.54
C GLY A 32 6.10 -12.91 -9.30
N ASN A 33 6.86 -12.05 -8.60
CA ASN A 33 7.64 -12.45 -7.43
C ASN A 33 6.83 -12.64 -6.14
N GLU A 34 5.52 -12.36 -6.17
CA GLU A 34 4.58 -12.48 -5.03
C GLU A 34 4.84 -11.54 -3.85
N ARG A 35 6.08 -11.13 -3.64
CA ARG A 35 6.55 -10.25 -2.58
C ARG A 35 7.29 -9.06 -3.18
N ILE A 36 7.31 -7.96 -2.45
CA ILE A 36 8.04 -6.73 -2.80
C ILE A 36 8.88 -6.26 -1.60
N SER A 37 9.89 -5.43 -1.85
CA SER A 37 10.69 -4.87 -0.76
C SER A 37 9.85 -3.92 0.10
N ALA A 38 10.29 -3.68 1.34
CA ALA A 38 9.68 -2.67 2.19
C ALA A 38 9.75 -1.27 1.54
N ALA A 39 10.80 -0.96 0.76
CA ALA A 39 10.91 0.29 0.02
C ALA A 39 9.82 0.41 -1.06
N ASP A 40 9.63 -0.63 -1.86
CA ASP A 40 8.60 -0.67 -2.90
C ASP A 40 7.19 -0.61 -2.28
N ALA A 41 6.99 -1.27 -1.13
CA ALA A 41 5.73 -1.21 -0.41
C ALA A 41 5.42 0.22 0.03
N ARG A 42 6.38 0.96 0.61
CA ARG A 42 6.20 2.38 0.97
C ARG A 42 5.89 3.24 -0.25
N ALA A 43 6.61 3.05 -1.36
CA ALA A 43 6.36 3.77 -2.60
C ALA A 43 4.94 3.50 -3.14
N TYR A 44 4.52 2.24 -3.12
CA TYR A 44 3.19 1.84 -3.53
C TYR A 44 2.10 2.43 -2.61
N ALA A 45 2.32 2.46 -1.29
CA ALA A 45 1.41 3.11 -0.34
C ALA A 45 1.25 4.62 -0.62
N ILE A 46 2.34 5.32 -0.92
CA ILE A 46 2.31 6.74 -1.30
C ILE A 46 1.52 6.93 -2.60
N ALA A 47 1.73 6.06 -3.60
CA ALA A 47 0.98 6.12 -4.85
C ALA A 47 -0.53 5.89 -4.63
N GLN A 48 -0.90 4.93 -3.78
CA GLN A 48 -2.29 4.67 -3.40
C GLN A 48 -2.91 5.85 -2.65
N ARG A 49 -2.14 6.50 -1.77
CA ARG A 49 -2.61 7.71 -1.10
C ARG A 49 -2.87 8.85 -2.10
N ARG A 50 -1.94 9.09 -3.02
CA ARG A 50 -2.12 10.09 -4.10
C ARG A 50 -3.35 9.79 -4.94
N MET A 51 -3.58 8.51 -5.28
CA MET A 51 -4.76 8.10 -6.04
C MET A 51 -6.05 8.29 -5.24
N SER A 52 -6.05 8.00 -3.94
CA SER A 52 -7.17 8.31 -3.04
C SER A 52 -7.51 9.81 -3.05
N ASP A 53 -6.48 10.66 -2.94
CA ASP A 53 -6.66 12.10 -2.90
C ASP A 53 -7.10 12.68 -4.26
N ALA A 54 -6.66 12.07 -5.38
CA ALA A 54 -7.06 12.42 -6.74
C ALA A 54 -8.46 11.93 -7.12
N ASN A 55 -9.02 10.92 -6.43
CA ASN A 55 -10.41 10.54 -6.63
C ASN A 55 -11.33 11.69 -6.18
N GLY A 56 -12.18 12.17 -7.09
CA GLY A 56 -13.09 13.29 -6.86
C GLY A 56 -14.09 13.05 -5.72
N ALA A 57 -14.92 14.05 -5.43
CA ALA A 57 -16.03 13.88 -4.48
C ALA A 57 -17.23 13.16 -5.12
N GLY A 58 -18.07 12.52 -4.29
CA GLY A 58 -19.33 11.90 -4.71
C GLY A 58 -19.41 10.39 -4.44
N GLU A 59 -20.64 9.87 -4.38
CA GLU A 59 -20.90 8.46 -4.05
C GLU A 59 -20.22 7.49 -5.01
N LEU A 60 -20.11 7.84 -6.30
CA LEU A 60 -19.48 6.99 -7.32
C LEU A 60 -17.95 6.86 -7.15
N SER A 61 -17.29 7.89 -6.60
CA SER A 61 -15.84 7.90 -6.41
C SER A 61 -15.41 7.37 -5.05
N TRP A 62 -16.30 7.42 -4.04
CA TRP A 62 -16.00 7.01 -2.67
C TRP A 62 -15.50 5.57 -2.51
N PRO A 63 -16.03 4.55 -3.22
CA PRO A 63 -15.51 3.19 -3.12
C PRO A 63 -14.02 3.11 -3.50
N ASN A 64 -13.63 3.71 -4.63
CA ASN A 64 -12.23 3.72 -5.08
C ASN A 64 -11.35 4.54 -4.15
N LYS A 65 -11.84 5.70 -3.70
CA LYS A 65 -11.14 6.53 -2.70
C LYS A 65 -10.84 5.75 -1.42
N ARG A 66 -11.86 5.11 -0.83
CA ARG A 66 -11.73 4.30 0.39
C ARG A 66 -10.81 3.10 0.18
N LYS A 67 -10.92 2.42 -0.97
CA LYS A 67 -10.04 1.29 -1.31
C LYS A 67 -8.58 1.70 -1.36
N CYS A 68 -8.26 2.79 -2.06
CA CYS A 68 -6.89 3.27 -2.19
C CYS A 68 -6.33 3.72 -0.83
N ALA A 69 -7.12 4.45 -0.03
CA ALA A 69 -6.75 4.84 1.32
C ALA A 69 -6.47 3.62 2.23
N ALA A 70 -7.34 2.62 2.20
CA ALA A 70 -7.20 1.41 3.00
C ALA A 70 -5.92 0.62 2.64
N ILE A 71 -5.59 0.51 1.36
CA ILE A 71 -4.35 -0.16 0.92
C ILE A 71 -3.13 0.59 1.46
N ALA A 72 -3.13 1.92 1.36
CA ALA A 72 -2.03 2.75 1.84
C ALA A 72 -1.80 2.59 3.35
N GLU A 73 -2.86 2.62 4.15
CA GLU A 73 -2.80 2.44 5.61
C GLU A 73 -2.34 1.03 5.98
N ARG A 74 -2.88 -0.01 5.33
CA ARG A 74 -2.54 -1.41 5.60
C ARG A 74 -1.05 -1.70 5.38
N ILE A 75 -0.42 -1.05 4.41
CA ILE A 75 1.02 -1.24 4.16
C ILE A 75 1.87 -0.70 5.31
N TYR A 76 1.55 0.50 5.81
CA TYR A 76 2.29 1.08 6.95
C TYR A 76 2.04 0.31 8.25
N GLU A 77 0.82 -0.20 8.45
CA GLU A 77 0.50 -1.14 9.53
C GLU A 77 1.35 -2.41 9.45
N LEU A 78 1.42 -3.03 8.26
CA LEU A 78 2.26 -4.23 8.03
C LEU A 78 3.74 -3.97 8.27
N LEU A 79 4.23 -2.77 7.91
CA LEU A 79 5.62 -2.38 8.15
C LEU A 79 5.88 -1.92 9.59
N GLN A 80 4.83 -1.81 10.42
CA GLN A 80 4.90 -1.25 11.77
C GLN A 80 5.48 0.17 11.80
N GLU A 81 5.10 1.00 10.83
CA GLU A 81 5.59 2.35 10.64
C GLU A 81 4.44 3.36 10.62
N VAL A 82 4.71 4.59 11.06
CA VAL A 82 3.72 5.66 10.95
C VAL A 82 3.75 6.25 9.54
N PRO A 83 2.61 6.31 8.84
CA PRO A 83 2.56 6.86 7.49
C PRO A 83 2.93 8.34 7.48
N PRO A 84 3.62 8.82 6.43
CA PRO A 84 4.16 10.19 6.38
C PRO A 84 3.07 11.26 6.45
N TRP A 85 1.87 10.99 5.94
CA TRP A 85 0.73 11.91 6.02
C TRP A 85 0.09 11.99 7.42
N ARG A 86 0.54 11.20 8.40
CA ARG A 86 0.09 11.31 9.81
C ARG A 86 1.17 11.90 10.73
N ARG A 87 2.42 12.04 10.27
CA ARG A 87 3.54 12.52 11.09
C ARG A 87 3.33 13.92 11.67
N HIS A 88 2.50 14.76 11.05
CA HIS A 88 2.12 16.05 11.63
C HIS A 88 1.36 15.91 12.96
N ARG A 89 0.65 14.80 13.19
CA ARG A 89 -0.08 14.53 14.43
C ARG A 89 0.79 14.00 15.57
N GLU A 90 2.01 13.53 15.27
CA GLU A 90 2.96 13.08 16.29
C GLU A 90 3.79 14.22 16.88
N ALA A 91 3.92 15.34 16.16
CA ALA A 91 4.63 16.53 16.63
C ALA A 91 3.79 17.43 17.55
N GLU A 92 2.49 17.16 17.67
CA GLU A 92 1.55 17.90 18.53
C GLU A 92 1.19 17.15 19.83
N GLY A 93 1.90 16.06 20.13
CA GLY A 93 1.69 15.23 21.33
C GLY A 93 2.90 15.20 22.26
#